data_AF-A0A0Q4K8S5-F1
#
_entry.id   AF-A0A0Q4K8S5-F1
#
_cell.length_a   1.000
_cell.length_b   1.000
_cell.length_c   1.000
_cell.angle_alpha   90.00
_cell.angle_beta   90.00
_cell.angle_gamma   90.00
#
_symmetry.space_group_name_H-M   'P 1'
#
loop_
_entity.id
_entity.type
_entity.pdbx_description
1 polymer ?
#
loop_
_entity_poly.entity_id
_entity_poly.type
_entity_poly.pdbx_seq_one_letter_code
_entity_poly.pdbx_strand_id
1 'polypeptide(L)'
;MVGDPKTLHDLYRIEAQVRVTCRSCKATEVWELGALIDEVRSNGGNTDWRAARSAIKCPHRCASPMIHLLPIPYGKQRARRRAHRHALINLALQILRDAAHRSADMPVGTIEVRLALHVLRPFVREQALLTNYWRAATLEPRHPWSSCHKPYRAIVQRLVAMKADVEPDNMP
;
A
#
# COMPACT_ATOMS: atom_id res chain seq x y z
N MET A 1 -5.06 5.87 -28.78
CA MET A 1 -5.22 4.46 -28.38
C MET A 1 -3.87 3.78 -28.56
N VAL A 2 -3.24 3.32 -27.48
CA VAL A 2 -2.00 2.54 -27.57
C VAL A 2 -2.42 1.13 -27.96
N GLY A 3 -2.02 0.66 -29.15
CA GLY A 3 -2.34 -0.69 -29.60
C GLY A 3 -1.77 -1.76 -28.68
N ASP A 4 -2.19 -3.01 -28.87
CA ASP A 4 -1.59 -4.16 -28.20
C ASP A 4 -0.04 -4.10 -28.36
N PRO A 5 0.74 -4.30 -27.29
CA PRO A 5 2.20 -4.34 -27.39
C PRO A 5 2.62 -5.42 -28.38
N LYS A 6 3.78 -5.26 -29.02
CA LYS A 6 4.29 -6.28 -29.95
C LYS A 6 4.87 -7.44 -29.16
N THR A 7 5.65 -7.13 -28.12
CA THR A 7 6.33 -8.12 -27.28
C THR A 7 6.07 -7.84 -25.80
N LEU A 8 6.25 -8.88 -24.96
CA LEU A 8 6.25 -8.71 -23.50
C LEU A 8 7.34 -7.72 -23.05
N HIS A 9 8.45 -7.62 -23.77
CA HIS A 9 9.54 -6.71 -23.43
C HIS A 9 9.16 -5.24 -23.59
N ASP A 10 8.21 -4.90 -24.47
CA ASP A 10 7.71 -3.53 -24.63
C ASP A 10 7.06 -3.01 -23.33
N LEU A 11 6.56 -3.92 -22.48
CA LEU A 11 5.96 -3.59 -21.20
C LEU A 11 6.96 -3.08 -20.15
N TYR A 12 8.26 -3.36 -20.32
CA TYR A 12 9.30 -2.77 -19.47
C TYR A 12 9.37 -1.24 -19.63
N ARG A 13 9.13 -0.73 -20.85
CA ARG A 13 9.22 0.72 -21.14
C ARG A 13 8.18 1.54 -20.39
N ILE A 14 7.05 0.93 -20.06
CA ILE A 14 5.92 1.57 -19.38
C ILE A 14 5.75 1.08 -17.93
N GLU A 15 6.75 0.37 -17.40
CA GLU A 15 6.74 -0.25 -16.08
C GLU A 15 5.43 -0.99 -15.76
N ALA A 16 4.92 -1.75 -16.73
CA ALA A 16 3.62 -2.38 -16.61
C ALA A 16 3.66 -3.69 -15.81
N GLN A 17 2.60 -3.92 -15.04
CA GLN A 17 2.20 -5.26 -14.60
C GLN A 17 1.19 -5.82 -15.60
N VAL A 18 0.95 -7.13 -15.58
CA VAL A 18 0.00 -7.75 -16.50
C VAL A 18 -1.07 -8.48 -15.70
N ARG A 19 -2.33 -8.13 -15.99
CA ARG A 19 -3.46 -8.89 -15.47
C ARG A 19 -3.74 -10.07 -16.40
N VAL A 20 -3.66 -11.26 -15.84
CA VAL A 20 -3.90 -12.54 -16.48
C VAL A 20 -5.30 -12.99 -16.10
N THR A 21 -6.19 -13.12 -17.08
CA THR A 21 -7.57 -13.57 -16.85
C THR A 21 -7.86 -14.81 -17.69
N CYS A 22 -8.23 -15.91 -17.04
CA CYS A 22 -8.73 -17.09 -17.73
C CYS A 22 -10.12 -16.82 -18.30
N ARG A 23 -10.35 -17.11 -19.59
CA ARG A 23 -11.67 -16.88 -20.19
C ARG A 23 -12.75 -17.87 -19.73
N SER A 24 -12.36 -19.09 -19.35
CA SER A 24 -13.30 -20.14 -18.92
C SER A 24 -13.71 -19.98 -17.45
N CYS A 25 -12.78 -20.07 -16.50
CA CYS A 25 -13.13 -20.00 -15.07
C CYS A 25 -13.14 -18.57 -14.50
N LYS A 26 -12.84 -17.55 -15.32
CA LYS A 26 -12.76 -16.13 -14.92
C LYS A 26 -11.74 -15.80 -13.83
N ALA A 27 -10.91 -16.78 -13.42
CA ALA A 27 -9.79 -16.56 -12.52
C ALA A 27 -8.92 -15.42 -13.05
N THR A 28 -8.65 -14.46 -12.18
CA THR A 28 -7.88 -13.26 -12.53
C THR A 28 -6.79 -13.06 -11.51
N GLU A 29 -5.57 -12.88 -12.00
CA GLU A 29 -4.40 -12.60 -11.17
C GLU A 29 -3.56 -11.50 -11.81
N VAL A 30 -2.84 -10.73 -11.01
CA VAL A 30 -1.93 -9.68 -11.49
C VAL A 30 -0.51 -10.18 -11.32
N TRP A 31 0.20 -10.32 -12.42
CA TRP A 31 1.55 -10.84 -12.45
C TRP A 31 2.56 -9.73 -12.73
N GLU A 32 3.73 -9.88 -12.10
CA GLU A 32 4.91 -9.14 -12.48
C GLU A 32 5.40 -9.58 -13.85
N LEU A 33 5.93 -8.64 -14.64
CA LEU A 33 6.36 -8.92 -16.01
C LEU A 33 7.43 -10.03 -16.09
N GLY A 34 8.35 -10.09 -15.12
CA GLY A 34 9.37 -11.14 -15.05
C GLY A 34 8.75 -12.53 -14.89
N ALA A 35 7.86 -12.69 -13.90
CA ALA A 35 7.13 -13.95 -13.67
C ALA A 35 6.32 -14.39 -14.89
N LEU A 36 5.71 -13.44 -15.60
CA LEU A 36 4.99 -13.72 -16.85
C LEU A 36 5.93 -14.21 -17.96
N ILE A 37 7.08 -13.58 -18.14
CA ILE A 37 8.08 -13.98 -19.14
C ILE A 37 8.64 -15.37 -18.80
N ASP A 38 8.92 -15.62 -17.52
CA ASP A 38 9.45 -16.90 -17.05
C ASP A 38 8.43 -18.03 -17.24
N GLU A 39 7.14 -17.80 -16.96
CA GLU A 39 6.07 -18.77 -17.22
C GLU A 39 5.90 -19.05 -18.73
N VAL A 40 5.97 -18.01 -19.57
CA VAL A 40 5.88 -18.20 -21.02
C VAL A 40 7.06 -19.04 -21.53
N ARG A 41 8.28 -18.76 -21.03
CA ARG A 41 9.49 -19.51 -21.39
C ARG A 41 9.45 -20.95 -20.87
N SER A 42 9.00 -21.17 -19.64
CA SER A 42 8.90 -22.51 -19.03
C SER A 42 7.92 -23.41 -19.79
N ASN A 43 6.88 -22.82 -20.39
CA ASN A 43 5.93 -23.51 -21.25
C ASN A 43 6.35 -23.58 -22.74
N GLY A 44 7.58 -23.18 -23.08
CA GLY A 44 8.11 -23.23 -24.45
C GLY A 44 7.52 -22.19 -25.41
N GLY A 45 6.85 -21.17 -24.89
CA GLY A 45 6.22 -20.10 -25.66
C GLY A 45 7.17 -18.98 -26.06
N ASN A 46 6.77 -18.22 -27.08
CA ASN A 46 7.45 -17.00 -27.49
C ASN A 46 6.93 -15.78 -26.68
N THR A 47 7.82 -14.83 -26.40
CA THR A 47 7.53 -13.56 -25.74
C THR A 47 6.76 -12.55 -26.60
N ASP A 48 6.37 -12.90 -27.83
CA ASP A 48 5.42 -12.11 -28.63
C ASP A 48 4.07 -12.01 -27.92
N TRP A 49 3.47 -10.82 -27.87
CA TRP A 49 2.27 -10.56 -27.06
C TRP A 49 1.09 -11.47 -27.40
N ARG A 50 0.88 -11.77 -28.68
CA ARG A 50 -0.20 -12.67 -29.13
C ARG A 50 0.11 -14.13 -28.82
N ALA A 51 1.36 -14.56 -29.00
CA ALA A 51 1.80 -15.94 -28.75
C ALA A 51 1.88 -16.28 -27.26
N ALA A 52 2.23 -15.30 -26.42
CA ALA A 52 2.26 -15.45 -24.97
C ALA A 52 0.91 -15.89 -24.41
N ARG A 53 -0.21 -15.43 -25.00
CA ARG A 53 -1.57 -15.78 -24.54
C ARG A 53 -1.87 -17.28 -24.59
N SER A 54 -1.29 -18.00 -25.54
CA SER A 54 -1.45 -19.46 -25.66
C SER A 54 -0.45 -20.25 -24.81
N ALA A 55 0.64 -19.64 -24.39
CA ALA A 55 1.68 -20.28 -23.58
C ALA A 55 1.43 -20.18 -22.07
N ILE A 56 0.48 -19.35 -21.64
CA ILE A 56 0.18 -19.15 -20.21
C ILE A 56 -0.91 -20.11 -19.78
N LYS A 57 -0.67 -20.80 -18.66
CA LYS A 57 -1.67 -21.65 -18.02
C LYS A 57 -2.60 -20.81 -17.15
N CYS A 58 -3.81 -21.32 -16.93
CA CYS A 58 -4.75 -20.68 -16.01
C CYS A 58 -4.16 -20.61 -14.59
N PRO A 59 -4.31 -19.49 -13.87
CA PRO A 59 -3.89 -19.38 -12.46
C PRO A 59 -4.46 -20.47 -11.54
N HIS A 60 -5.71 -20.87 -11.78
CA HIS A 60 -6.38 -21.98 -11.07
C HIS A 60 -6.21 -23.34 -11.76
N ARG A 61 -5.26 -23.46 -12.70
CA ARG A 61 -4.90 -24.69 -13.41
C ARG A 61 -6.08 -25.42 -14.08
N CYS A 62 -7.14 -24.71 -14.46
CA CYS A 62 -8.19 -25.30 -15.28
C CYS A 62 -7.68 -25.53 -16.72
N ALA A 63 -8.29 -26.47 -17.44
CA ALA A 63 -7.90 -26.88 -18.80
C ALA A 63 -8.24 -25.84 -19.90
N SER A 64 -8.40 -24.57 -19.55
CA SER A 64 -8.78 -23.52 -20.52
C SER A 64 -7.60 -23.16 -21.42
N PRO A 65 -7.75 -23.20 -22.76
CA PRO A 65 -6.70 -22.80 -23.68
C PRO A 65 -6.65 -21.28 -23.91
N MET A 66 -7.57 -20.51 -23.34
CA MET A 66 -7.75 -19.09 -23.65
C MET A 66 -7.49 -18.19 -22.44
N ILE A 67 -6.33 -17.54 -22.46
CA ILE A 67 -5.94 -16.50 -21.50
C ILE A 67 -6.04 -15.12 -22.14
N HIS A 68 -6.63 -14.18 -21.41
CA HIS A 68 -6.61 -12.77 -21.74
C HIS A 68 -5.54 -12.05 -20.93
N LEU A 69 -4.71 -11.27 -21.61
CA LEU A 69 -3.67 -10.44 -21.00
C LEU A 69 -4.04 -8.98 -21.16
N LEU A 70 -3.99 -8.24 -20.06
CA LEU A 70 -4.24 -6.80 -20.03
C LEU A 70 -3.07 -6.10 -19.35
N PRO A 71 -2.31 -5.25 -20.07
CA PRO A 71 -1.21 -4.50 -19.47
C PRO A 71 -1.77 -3.38 -18.59
N ILE A 72 -1.19 -3.22 -17.41
CA ILE A 72 -1.50 -2.17 -16.45
C ILE A 72 -0.28 -1.23 -16.40
N PRO A 73 -0.28 -0.12 -17.16
CA PRO A 73 0.85 0.82 -17.18
C PRO A 73 1.11 1.42 -15.81
N TYR A 74 2.39 1.63 -15.48
CA TYR A 74 2.85 2.18 -14.20
C TYR A 74 2.39 1.36 -12.97
N GLY A 75 2.12 0.06 -13.14
CA GLY A 75 1.68 -0.82 -12.06
C GLY A 75 2.71 -0.87 -10.91
N LYS A 76 3.99 -1.06 -11.25
CA LYS A 76 5.09 -1.11 -10.27
C LYS A 76 5.25 0.19 -9.50
N GLN A 77 5.26 1.33 -10.20
CA GLN A 77 5.40 2.63 -9.56
C GLN A 77 4.22 2.93 -8.63
N ARG A 78 2.99 2.59 -9.04
CA ARG A 78 1.79 2.73 -8.19
C ARG A 78 1.84 1.83 -6.96
N ALA A 79 2.24 0.57 -7.13
CA ALA A 79 2.41 -0.37 -6.02
C ALA A 79 3.47 0.12 -5.02
N ARG A 80 4.65 0.55 -5.51
CA ARG A 80 5.72 1.13 -4.68
C ARG A 80 5.26 2.37 -3.93
N ARG A 81 4.60 3.32 -4.61
CA ARG A 81 4.06 4.52 -3.95
C ARG A 81 3.02 4.17 -2.88
N ARG A 82 2.18 3.16 -3.13
CA ARG A 82 1.21 2.67 -2.14
C ARG A 82 1.90 2.03 -0.94
N ALA A 83 2.88 1.16 -1.15
CA ALA A 83 3.66 0.52 -0.10
C ALA A 83 4.44 1.54 0.74
N HIS A 84 5.10 2.51 0.09
CA HIS A 84 5.80 3.60 0.77
C HIS A 84 4.84 4.45 1.61
N ARG A 85 3.67 4.80 1.06
CA ARG A 85 2.63 5.52 1.81
C ARG A 85 2.13 4.73 3.01
N HIS A 86 1.90 3.42 2.84
CA HIS A 86 1.52 2.51 3.92
C HIS A 86 2.59 2.53 5.03
N ALA A 87 3.86 2.32 4.67
CA ALA A 87 4.96 2.28 5.62
C ALA A 87 5.09 3.60 6.41
N LEU A 88 5.01 4.76 5.73
CA LEU A 88 5.08 6.06 6.40
C LEU A 88 3.94 6.28 7.40
N ILE A 89 2.72 5.85 7.07
CA ILE A 89 1.57 5.96 7.98
C ILE A 89 1.80 5.10 9.21
N ASN A 90 2.14 3.82 9.04
CA ASN A 90 2.25 2.89 10.17
C ASN A 90 3.46 3.18 11.06
N LEU A 91 4.61 3.57 10.49
CA LEU A 91 5.76 4.01 11.30
C LEU A 91 5.44 5.25 12.12
N ALA A 92 4.76 6.23 11.52
CA ALA A 92 4.34 7.42 12.26
C ALA A 92 3.33 7.08 13.36
N LEU A 93 2.37 6.19 13.10
CA LEU A 93 1.42 5.73 14.13
C LEU A 93 2.10 4.98 15.26
N GLN A 94 3.09 4.12 14.97
CA GLN A 94 3.85 3.41 15.99
C GLN A 94 4.54 4.38 16.95
N ILE A 95 5.20 5.42 16.43
CA ILE A 95 5.83 6.47 17.26
C ILE A 95 4.78 7.15 18.15
N LEU A 96 3.61 7.50 17.60
CA LEU A 96 2.55 8.15 18.38
C LEU A 96 1.90 7.22 19.39
N ARG A 97 1.82 5.90 19.12
CA ARG A 97 1.28 4.90 20.05
C ARG A 97 2.22 4.74 21.24
N ASP A 98 3.51 4.58 20.97
CA ASP A 98 4.54 4.41 21.99
C ASP A 98 4.68 5.67 22.86
N ALA A 99 4.57 6.86 22.23
CA ALA A 99 4.46 8.12 22.95
C ALA A 99 3.18 8.18 23.79
N ALA A 100 2.04 7.70 23.28
CA ALA A 100 0.80 7.68 24.05
C ALA A 100 0.89 6.76 25.29
N HIS A 101 1.56 5.62 25.19
CA HIS A 101 1.77 4.72 26.33
C HIS A 101 2.63 5.35 27.43
N ARG A 102 3.71 6.05 27.04
CA ARG A 102 4.58 6.78 27.98
C ARG A 102 3.98 8.09 28.49
N SER A 103 2.89 8.55 27.86
CA SER A 103 2.32 9.87 28.12
C SER A 103 1.71 10.02 29.50
N ALA A 104 1.48 8.94 30.25
CA ALA A 104 1.02 9.02 31.63
C ALA A 104 2.12 9.51 32.60
N ASP A 105 3.36 9.08 32.35
CA ASP A 105 4.46 9.24 33.31
C ASP A 105 5.40 10.41 32.96
N MET A 106 5.51 10.77 31.68
CA MET A 106 6.51 11.76 31.25
C MET A 106 6.07 12.63 30.05
N PRO A 107 6.62 13.86 29.92
CA PRO A 107 6.54 14.64 28.69
C PRO A 107 6.95 13.84 27.45
N VAL A 108 6.06 13.78 26.46
CA VAL A 108 6.29 13.10 25.18
C VAL A 108 6.27 14.07 23.99
N GLY A 109 6.42 15.37 24.26
CA GLY A 109 6.53 16.43 23.25
C GLY A 109 7.89 16.44 22.53
N THR A 110 8.36 15.29 22.06
CA THR A 110 9.69 15.13 21.46
C THR A 110 9.70 15.46 19.96
N ILE A 111 10.90 15.56 19.37
CA ILE A 111 11.07 15.85 17.94
C ILE A 111 10.47 14.71 17.09
N GLU A 112 10.62 13.46 17.52
CA GLU A 112 10.09 12.28 16.85
C GLU A 112 8.56 12.36 16.73
N VAL A 113 7.88 12.74 17.82
CA VAL A 113 6.43 12.94 17.83
C VAL A 113 6.03 14.07 16.88
N ARG A 114 6.76 15.18 16.89
CA ARG A 114 6.49 16.30 15.98
C ARG A 114 6.67 15.91 14.51
N LEU A 115 7.71 15.14 14.19
CA LEU A 115 7.96 14.62 12.84
C LEU A 115 6.88 13.61 12.41
N ALA A 116 6.49 12.69 13.29
CA ALA A 116 5.42 11.75 13.02
C ALA A 116 4.10 12.47 12.70
N LEU A 117 3.72 13.50 13.47
CA LEU A 117 2.55 14.32 13.17
C LEU A 117 2.67 15.05 11.84
N HIS A 118 3.87 15.53 11.49
CA HIS A 118 4.11 16.18 10.19
C HIS A 118 3.93 15.21 9.02
N VAL A 119 4.45 13.99 9.14
CA VAL A 119 4.28 12.91 8.16
C VAL A 119 2.80 12.54 7.97
N LEU A 120 2.01 12.55 9.04
CA LEU A 120 0.58 12.23 9.00
C LEU A 120 -0.30 13.35 8.42
N ARG A 121 0.19 14.59 8.38
CA ARG A 121 -0.55 15.76 7.88
C ARG A 121 -1.24 15.57 6.51
N PRO A 122 -0.54 15.12 5.44
CA PRO A 122 -1.18 14.89 4.13
C PRO A 122 -2.23 13.78 4.15
N PHE A 123 -2.15 12.86 5.11
CA PHE A 123 -3.05 11.71 5.19
C PHE A 123 -4.30 12.05 6.00
N VAL A 124 -4.15 12.59 7.22
CA VAL A 124 -5.24 12.90 8.15
C VAL A 124 -6.17 14.02 7.63
N ARG A 125 -5.60 15.00 6.89
CA ARG A 125 -6.24 16.23 6.37
C ARG A 125 -6.83 17.18 7.44
N GLU A 126 -7.23 16.66 8.59
CA GLU A 126 -7.79 17.42 9.70
C GLU A 126 -6.69 17.85 10.68
N GLN A 127 -6.22 19.09 10.51
CA GLN A 127 -5.12 19.65 11.31
C GLN A 127 -5.45 19.74 12.80
N ALA A 128 -6.73 19.88 13.16
CA ALA A 128 -7.18 19.92 14.55
C ALA A 128 -6.76 18.66 15.32
N LEU A 129 -6.91 17.48 14.73
CA LEU A 129 -6.53 16.20 15.37
C LEU A 129 -5.04 16.14 15.70
N LEU A 130 -4.19 16.56 14.76
CA LEU A 130 -2.73 16.57 14.94
C LEU A 130 -2.30 17.60 15.97
N THR A 131 -2.97 18.77 15.98
CA THR A 131 -2.70 19.85 16.93
C THR A 131 -3.12 19.45 18.34
N ASN A 132 -4.27 18.77 18.47
CA ASN A 132 -4.76 18.26 19.75
C ASN A 132 -3.82 17.21 20.34
N TYR A 133 -3.27 16.32 19.51
CA TYR A 133 -2.24 15.39 19.95
C TYR A 133 -1.01 16.15 20.46
N TRP A 134 -0.49 17.09 19.68
CA TRP A 134 0.71 17.85 20.06
C TRP A 134 0.50 18.61 21.39
N ARG A 135 -0.65 19.28 21.55
CA ARG A 135 -1.00 19.97 22.80
C ARG A 135 -1.03 19.03 24.00
N ALA A 136 -1.58 17.83 23.84
CA ALA A 136 -1.58 16.81 24.90
C ALA A 136 -0.17 16.30 25.20
N ALA A 137 0.69 16.16 24.17
CA ALA A 137 2.06 15.69 24.33
C ALA A 137 2.93 16.68 25.12
N THR A 138 2.77 17.98 24.87
CA THR A 138 3.58 19.07 25.47
C THR A 138 2.99 19.67 26.74
N LEU A 139 1.93 19.10 27.31
CA LEU A 139 1.27 19.68 28.47
C LEU A 139 2.14 19.54 29.74
N GLU A 140 2.41 20.67 30.39
CA GLU A 140 3.13 20.78 31.66
C GLU A 140 2.40 21.77 32.60
N PRO A 141 2.30 21.49 33.92
CA PRO A 141 2.66 20.24 34.59
C PRO A 141 1.75 19.09 34.15
N ARG A 142 2.29 17.87 34.16
CA ARG A 142 1.57 16.69 33.71
C ARG A 142 0.61 16.22 34.79
N HIS A 143 -0.68 16.17 34.49
CA HIS A 143 -1.67 15.63 35.41
C HIS A 143 -1.90 14.14 35.13
N PRO A 144 -2.30 13.32 36.12
CA PRO A 144 -2.56 11.89 35.92
C PRO A 144 -3.62 11.56 34.87
N TRP A 145 -4.53 12.51 34.57
CA TRP A 145 -5.55 12.37 33.53
C TRP A 145 -5.11 12.93 32.16
N SER A 146 -3.91 13.51 32.07
CA SER A 146 -3.32 14.02 30.83
C SER A 146 -2.72 12.86 30.04
N SER A 147 -3.49 12.32 29.09
CA SER A 147 -3.04 11.22 28.23
C SER A 147 -3.21 11.53 26.75
N CYS A 148 -2.23 11.08 25.95
CA CYS A 148 -2.29 11.14 24.49
C CYS A 148 -3.11 10.00 23.87
N HIS A 149 -3.67 9.05 24.64
CA HIS A 149 -4.47 7.94 24.09
C HIS A 149 -5.73 8.41 23.36
N LYS A 150 -6.47 9.39 23.92
CA LYS A 150 -7.67 9.94 23.26
C LYS A 150 -7.35 10.61 21.92
N PRO A 151 -6.40 11.57 21.83
CA PRO A 151 -6.06 12.16 20.55
C PRO A 151 -5.42 11.16 19.58
N TYR A 152 -4.66 10.16 20.07
CA TYR A 152 -4.16 9.05 19.26
C TYR A 152 -5.31 8.29 18.58
N ARG A 153 -6.28 7.83 19.36
CA ARG A 153 -7.45 7.08 18.87
C ARG A 153 -8.23 7.87 17.82
N ALA A 154 -8.38 9.18 18.01
CA ALA A 154 -9.06 10.04 17.04
C ALA A 154 -8.32 10.13 15.70
N ILE A 155 -6.97 10.19 15.72
CA ILE A 155 -6.14 10.15 14.50
C ILE A 155 -6.32 8.82 13.78
N VAL A 156 -6.23 7.69 14.49
CA VAL A 156 -6.38 6.34 13.90
C VAL A 156 -7.77 6.17 13.29
N GLN A 157 -8.83 6.53 14.03
CA GLN A 157 -10.21 6.48 13.54
C GLN A 157 -10.39 7.31 12.27
N ARG A 158 -9.78 8.50 12.21
CA ARG A 158 -9.83 9.34 11.01
C ARG A 158 -9.13 8.69 9.81
N LEU A 159 -7.97 8.09 10.02
CA LEU A 159 -7.23 7.36 8.98
C LEU A 159 -8.04 6.16 8.46
N VAL A 160 -8.65 5.38 9.36
CA VAL A 160 -9.54 4.26 9.00
C VAL A 160 -10.76 4.75 8.21
N ALA A 161 -11.40 5.85 8.63
CA ALA A 161 -12.53 6.44 7.92
C ALA A 161 -12.18 6.89 6.49
N MET A 162 -10.92 7.25 6.23
CA MET A 162 -10.42 7.58 4.89
C MET A 162 -9.87 6.37 4.12
N LYS A 163 -10.09 5.15 4.63
CA LYS A 163 -9.60 3.89 4.04
C LYS A 163 -8.07 3.85 3.92
N ALA A 164 -7.36 4.48 4.86
CA ALA A 164 -5.93 4.27 5.00
C ALA A 164 -5.67 2.86 5.53
N ASP A 165 -4.56 2.29 5.11
CA ASP A 165 -4.14 0.93 5.48
C ASP A 165 -3.37 1.01 6.80
N VAL A 166 -4.07 0.73 7.90
CA VAL A 166 -3.53 0.81 9.27
C VAL A 166 -3.32 -0.61 9.78
N GLU A 167 -2.11 -0.91 10.22
CA GLU A 167 -1.75 -2.23 10.76
C GLU A 167 -2.52 -2.53 12.07
N PRO A 168 -2.87 -3.80 12.34
CA PRO A 168 -3.62 -4.19 13.54
C PRO A 168 -2.99 -3.70 14.84
N ASP A 169 -1.66 -3.71 14.91
CA ASP A 169 -0.91 -3.26 16.08
C ASP A 169 -1.12 -1.77 16.37
N ASN A 170 -1.38 -0.95 15.34
CA ASN A 170 -1.63 0.48 15.48
C ASN A 170 -3.11 0.79 15.78
N MET A 171 -3.98 -0.22 15.83
CA MET A 171 -5.36 -0.03 16.25
C MET A 171 -5.42 0.18 17.78
N PRO A 172 -6.30 1.08 18.26
CA PRO A 172 -6.44 1.42 19.67
C PRO A 172 -7.19 0.37 20.50
#